data_AF-A0A7J0FDX6-F1
#
_entry.id   AF-A0A7J0FDX6-F1
#
_cell.length_a   1.000
_cell.length_b   1.000
_cell.length_c   1.000
_cell.angle_alpha   90.00
_cell.angle_beta   90.00
_cell.angle_gamma   90.00
#
_symmetry.space_group_name_H-M   'P 1'
#
loop_
_entity.id
_entity.type
_entity.pdbx_description
1 polymer ?
#
loop_
_entity_poly.entity_id
_entity_poly.type
_entity_poly.pdbx_seq_one_letter_code
_entity_poly.pdbx_strand_id
1 'polypeptide(L)' 'MTGGHGHDEPFYLHAKNMYNLDRMKYQKLTMTLGVLTAFSIGVGVPIFAVIFQQKKTASAQLFFVDPPYQ' A
#
# COMPACT_ATOMS: atom_id res chain seq x y z
N MET A 1 32.50 -43.37 4.29
CA MET A 1 32.58 -42.04 3.64
C MET A 1 31.73 -42.08 2.38
N THR A 2 30.97 -41.00 2.17
CA THR A 2 30.34 -40.55 0.92
C THR A 2 29.00 -41.19 0.54
N GLY A 3 27.91 -40.62 1.07
CA GLY A 3 26.55 -40.85 0.60
C GLY A 3 26.01 -39.66 -0.21
N GLY A 4 25.34 -39.98 -1.32
CA GLY A 4 24.18 -39.22 -1.84
C GLY A 4 24.46 -37.93 -2.62
N HIS A 5 24.51 -38.05 -3.95
CA HIS A 5 24.15 -36.98 -4.88
C HIS A 5 22.72 -36.50 -4.60
N GLY A 6 22.52 -35.20 -4.35
CA GLY A 6 21.19 -34.62 -4.09
C GLY A 6 21.21 -33.12 -3.89
N HIS A 7 21.46 -32.38 -4.98
CA HIS A 7 21.04 -31.01 -5.27
C HIS A 7 21.00 -29.97 -4.13
N ASP A 8 21.93 -29.02 -4.20
CA ASP A 8 21.86 -27.69 -3.57
C ASP A 8 20.73 -26.84 -4.18
N GLU A 9 19.46 -27.24 -3.98
CA GLU A 9 18.32 -26.45 -4.44
C GLU A 9 17.59 -25.78 -3.27
N PRO A 10 17.38 -24.46 -3.33
CA PRO A 10 16.87 -23.70 -2.20
C PRO A 10 15.46 -24.18 -1.85
N PHE A 11 15.18 -24.31 -0.55
CA PHE A 11 13.92 -24.77 0.06
C PHE A 11 12.63 -24.08 -0.47
N TYR A 12 12.77 -23.01 -1.24
CA TYR A 12 11.71 -22.27 -1.93
C TYR A 12 11.29 -22.83 -3.30
N LEU A 13 12.10 -23.69 -3.94
CA LEU A 13 11.78 -24.24 -5.26
C LEU A 13 10.82 -25.46 -5.22
N HIS A 14 10.74 -26.17 -4.09
CA HIS A 14 9.92 -27.38 -3.92
C HIS A 14 8.93 -27.32 -2.74
N ALA A 15 8.56 -26.11 -2.30
CA ALA A 15 7.53 -25.95 -1.28
C ALA A 15 6.13 -26.28 -1.85
N LYS A 16 5.41 -27.22 -1.22
CA LYS A 16 4.03 -27.62 -1.62
C LYS A 16 3.02 -26.47 -1.51
N ASN A 17 3.30 -25.48 -0.68
CA ASN A 17 2.53 -24.24 -0.54
C ASN A 17 3.39 -23.06 -1.00
N MET A 18 2.90 -22.29 -1.98
CA MET A 18 3.61 -21.15 -2.58
C MET A 18 3.97 -20.03 -1.60
N TYR A 19 3.22 -19.89 -0.50
CA TYR A 19 3.48 -18.87 0.51
C TYR A 19 3.64 -19.53 1.89
N ASN A 20 4.77 -19.27 2.55
CA ASN A 20 5.06 -19.80 3.88
C ASN A 20 4.54 -18.86 4.99
N LEU A 21 3.22 -18.62 5.02
CA LEU A 21 2.61 -17.63 5.95
C LEU A 21 2.74 -18.05 7.42
N ASP A 22 2.61 -19.35 7.71
CA ASP A 22 2.63 -19.90 9.08
C ASP A 22 3.99 -19.70 9.77
N ARG A 23 5.08 -19.77 8.99
CA ARG A 23 6.43 -19.54 9.52
C ARG A 23 6.81 -18.06 9.62
N MET A 24 5.90 -17.14 9.32
CA MET A 24 6.16 -15.71 9.40
C MET A 24 6.16 -15.24 10.87
N LYS A 25 7.30 -14.72 11.34
CA LYS A 25 7.40 -14.16 12.69
C LYS A 25 6.43 -12.98 12.85
N TYR A 26 5.58 -13.03 13.87
CA TYR A 26 4.51 -12.06 14.13
C TYR A 26 3.46 -11.94 13.00
N GLN A 27 3.15 -13.05 12.31
CA GLN A 27 2.20 -13.12 11.20
C GLN A 27 0.92 -12.29 11.40
N LYS A 28 0.24 -12.42 12.56
CA LYS A 28 -0.99 -11.67 12.83
C LYS A 28 -0.76 -10.16 12.84
N LEU A 29 0.31 -9.71 13.50
CA LEU A 29 0.67 -8.29 13.57
C LEU A 29 1.02 -7.73 12.18
N THR A 30 1.83 -8.45 11.41
CA THR A 30 2.24 -8.00 10.07
C THR A 30 1.07 -7.97 9.09
N MET A 31 0.17 -8.96 9.15
CA MET A 31 -1.03 -8.97 8.32
C MET A 31 -1.99 -7.84 8.70
N THR A 32 -2.20 -7.58 10.00
CA THR A 32 -3.06 -6.47 10.43
C THR A 32 -2.47 -5.12 10.03
N LEU A 33 -1.16 -4.92 10.19
CA LEU A 33 -0.50 -3.69 9.77
C LEU A 33 -0.58 -3.51 8.25
N GLY A 34 -0.33 -4.58 7.49
CA GLY A 34 -0.45 -4.57 6.03
C GLY A 34 -1.85 -4.17 5.56
N VAL A 35 -2.89 -4.76 6.14
CA VAL A 35 -4.29 -4.43 5.81
C VAL A 35 -4.63 -3.00 6.21
N LEU A 36 -4.25 -2.57 7.42
CA LEU A 36 -4.51 -1.21 7.89
C LEU A 36 -3.81 -0.16 7.03
N THR A 37 -2.56 -0.39 6.63
CA THR A 37 -1.84 0.52 5.74
C THR A 37 -2.48 0.59 4.36
N ALA A 38 -2.80 -0.56 3.75
CA ALA A 38 -3.44 -0.60 2.43
C ALA A 38 -4.80 0.11 2.43
N PHE A 39 -5.62 -0.14 3.46
CA PHE A 39 -6.90 0.53 3.62
C PHE A 39 -6.75 2.05 3.82
N SER A 40 -5.82 2.47 4.68
CA SER A 40 -5.56 3.88 4.96
C SER A 40 -5.16 4.66 3.71
N ILE A 41 -4.31 4.07 2.84
CA ILE A 41 -3.95 4.68 1.56
C ILE A 41 -5.15 4.70 0.61
N GLY A 42 -5.92 3.61 0.54
CA GLY A 42 -7.11 3.51 -0.31
C GLY A 42 -8.16 4.59 -0.03
N VAL A 43 -8.33 4.97 1.23
CA VAL A 43 -9.28 6.05 1.63
C VAL A 43 -8.62 7.43 1.66
N GLY A 44 -7.35 7.51 2.07
CA GLY A 44 -6.63 8.78 2.22
C GLY A 44 -6.37 9.51 0.90
N VAL A 45 -5.97 8.77 -0.14
CA VAL A 45 -5.69 9.34 -1.47
C VAL A 45 -6.90 10.04 -2.10
N PRO A 46 -8.10 9.44 -2.20
CA PRO A 46 -9.25 10.10 -2.80
C PRO A 46 -9.72 11.32 -1.99
N ILE A 47 -9.68 11.28 -0.65
CA ILE A 47 -10.02 12.44 0.18
C ILE A 47 -9.06 13.60 -0.10
N PHE A 48 -7.75 13.33 -0.11
CA PHE A 48 -6.75 14.34 -0.43
C PHE A 48 -6.95 14.92 -1.83
N ALA A 49 -7.26 14.08 -2.82
CA ALA A 49 -7.53 14.51 -4.18
C ALA A 49 -8.76 15.44 -4.28
N VAL A 50 -9.83 15.16 -3.52
CA VAL A 50 -11.01 16.03 -3.45
C VAL A 50 -10.66 17.37 -2.79
N ILE A 51 -9.96 17.35 -1.65
CA ILE A 51 -9.53 18.58 -0.97
C ILE A 51 -8.65 19.42 -1.89
N PHE A 52 -7.69 18.80 -2.57
CA PHE A 52 -6.81 19.50 -3.51
C PHE A 52 -7.59 20.15 -4.65
N GLN A 53 -8.60 19.46 -5.19
CA GLN A 53 -9.47 20.01 -6.23
C GLN A 53 -10.36 21.15 -5.72
N GLN A 54 -10.97 21.00 -4.54
CA GLN A 54 -11.76 22.06 -3.91
C GLN A 54 -10.92 23.32 -3.66
N LYS A 55 -9.67 23.17 -3.23
CA LYS A 55 -8.75 24.31 -3.05
C LYS A 55 -8.48 25.05 -4.37
N LYS A 56 -8.27 24.32 -5.48
CA LYS A 56 -8.10 24.94 -6.81
C LYS A 56 -9.35 25.68 -7.27
N THR A 57 -10.54 25.09 -7.07
CA THR A 57 -11.82 25.72 -7.44
C THR A 57 -12.15 26.94 -6.58
N ALA A 58 -11.91 26.88 -5.28
CA ALA A 58 -12.14 28.01 -4.36
C ALA A 58 -11.23 29.21 -4.69
N SER A 59 -9.96 28.97 -5.04
CA SER A 59 -9.04 30.03 -5.48
C SER A 59 -9.48 30.66 -6.81
N ALA A 60 -10.05 29.88 -7.73
CA ALA A 60 -10.61 30.42 -8.96
C ALA A 60 -11.87 31.25 -8.70
N GLN A 61 -12.78 30.78 -7.84
CA GLN A 61 -13.99 31.53 -7.48
C GLN A 61 -13.68 32.87 -6.80
N LEU A 62 -12.68 32.95 -5.92
CA LEU A 62 -12.26 34.22 -5.32
C LEU A 62 -11.84 35.24 -6.39
N PHE A 63 -11.11 34.82 -7.42
CA PHE A 63 -10.72 35.69 -8.54
C PHE A 63 -11.90 36.14 -9.42
N PHE A 64 -12.99 35.37 -9.50
CA PHE A 64 -14.18 35.72 -10.29
C PHE A 64 -15.27 36.45 -9.46
N VAL A 65 -15.16 36.47 -8.13
CA VAL A 65 -16.14 37.07 -7.21
C VAL A 65 -15.75 38.49 -6.79
N ASP A 66 -14.48 38.90 -6.94
CA ASP A 66 -14.05 40.30 -6.74
C ASP A 66 -14.14 41.10 -8.06
N PRO A 67 -15.17 41.95 -8.28
CA PRO A 67 -15.21 42.82 -9.45
C PRO A 67 -14.10 43.88 -9.37
N PRO A 68 -13.27 44.08 -10.42
CA PRO A 68 -12.24 45.11 -10.43
C PRO A 68 -12.83 46.49 -10.76
N TYR A 69 -13.73 47.03 -9.92
CA TYR A 69 -14.03 48.47 -9.82
C TYR A 69 -14.98 48.81 -8.65
N GLN A 70 -14.41 49.16 -7.50
CA GLN A 70 -14.85 50.22 -6.57
C GLN A 70 -13.60 50.82 -5.93
#